data_AF-A0A1G5R428-F1
#
_entry.id   AF-A0A1G5R428-F1
#
_cell.length_a   1.000
_cell.length_b   1.000
_cell.length_c   1.000
_cell.angle_alpha   90.00
_cell.angle_beta   90.00
_cell.angle_gamma   90.00
#
_symmetry.space_group_name_H-M   'P 1'
#
loop_
_entity.id
_entity.type
_entity.pdbx_description
1 polymer ?
#
loop_
_entity_poly.entity_id
_entity_poly.type
_entity_poly.pdbx_seq_one_letter_code
_entity_poly.pdbx_strand_id
1 'polypeptide(L)'
;MQENTIASSHLGISDKSTHAAPSALNMANLVVLHWAIYWVMNGLDKFLNRTDISLFTWFGKDRTEQFSGYLERTDISISLLEPILYVTGVLELLVALPLLMVLTAACNQRPISRRLFEHSFFWGTLIFTGFSFFDVIFGDRAELWEHGTFFIGLLLSYKLAKEAYTENGQFE
;
A
#
# COMPACT_ATOMS: atom_id res chain seq x y z
N MET A 1 1.21 -55.04 49.42
CA MET A 1 0.47 -53.75 49.46
C MET A 1 1.43 -52.68 48.94
N GLN A 2 0.93 -51.81 48.05
CA GLN A 2 1.63 -50.85 47.16
C GLN A 2 2.26 -51.51 45.92
N GLU A 3 1.55 -51.65 44.80
CA GLU A 3 1.01 -50.66 43.82
C GLU A 3 1.99 -50.29 42.70
N ASN A 4 1.57 -50.70 41.49
CA ASN A 4 1.90 -50.27 40.14
C ASN A 4 2.73 -49.00 39.95
N THR A 5 3.74 -49.08 39.08
CA THR A 5 4.04 -47.99 38.14
C THR A 5 4.43 -48.57 36.78
N ILE A 6 3.41 -48.86 35.96
CA ILE A 6 3.51 -48.87 34.49
C ILE A 6 2.63 -47.72 34.03
N ALA A 7 3.24 -46.71 33.39
CA ALA A 7 2.66 -45.70 32.47
C ALA A 7 3.61 -44.49 32.48
N SER A 8 3.97 -43.83 31.39
CA SER A 8 3.56 -43.91 30.00
C SER A 8 4.61 -43.12 29.21
N SER A 9 5.48 -43.79 28.46
CA SER A 9 6.28 -43.17 27.41
C SER A 9 5.39 -43.00 26.16
N HIS A 10 4.43 -42.09 26.24
CA HIS A 10 3.63 -41.65 25.09
C HIS A 10 3.33 -40.18 25.27
N LEU A 11 3.95 -39.35 24.42
CA LEU A 11 3.34 -38.23 23.69
C LEU A 11 4.46 -37.41 23.05
N GLY A 12 5.21 -38.06 22.14
CA GLY A 12 5.96 -37.36 21.09
C GLY A 12 5.03 -36.97 19.95
N ILE A 13 3.91 -36.28 20.25
CA ILE A 13 3.13 -35.61 19.22
C ILE A 13 3.86 -34.30 18.94
N SER A 14 4.80 -34.37 18.01
CA SER A 14 5.18 -33.21 17.22
C SER A 14 3.91 -32.77 16.50
N ASP A 15 3.20 -31.79 17.07
CA ASP A 15 2.15 -31.06 16.38
C ASP A 15 2.82 -30.24 15.28
N LYS A 16 3.23 -30.94 14.20
CA LYS A 16 3.43 -30.29 12.91
C LYS A 16 2.02 -30.02 12.42
N SER A 17 1.45 -28.91 12.90
CA SER A 17 0.31 -28.30 12.26
C SER A 17 0.66 -28.20 10.78
N THR A 18 0.03 -29.06 9.99
CA THR A 18 0.08 -28.98 8.54
C THR A 18 -0.68 -27.72 8.16
N HIS A 19 -0.03 -26.56 8.31
CA HIS A 19 -0.54 -25.31 7.79
C HIS A 19 -0.63 -25.52 6.27
N ALA A 20 -1.86 -25.68 5.78
CA ALA A 20 -2.11 -25.66 4.35
C ALA A 20 -1.48 -24.38 3.79
N ALA A 21 -0.76 -24.51 2.67
CA ALA A 21 -0.14 -23.37 2.03
C ALA A 21 -1.19 -22.27 1.80
N PRO A 22 -0.90 -20.99 2.15
CA PRO A 22 -1.87 -19.92 2.00
C PRO A 22 -2.36 -19.86 0.55
N SER A 23 -3.67 -19.75 0.36
CA SER A 23 -4.24 -19.49 -0.96
C SER A 23 -3.73 -18.17 -1.52
N ALA A 24 -3.52 -18.10 -2.84
CA ALA A 24 -3.16 -16.84 -3.50
C ALA A 24 -4.21 -15.74 -3.25
N LEU A 25 -5.48 -16.13 -3.10
CA LEU A 25 -6.55 -15.25 -2.64
C LEU A 25 -6.68 -15.36 -1.11
N ASN A 26 -6.03 -14.45 -0.40
CA ASN A 26 -6.16 -14.27 1.04
C ASN A 26 -6.23 -12.78 1.39
N MET A 27 -6.63 -12.45 2.62
CA MET A 27 -6.85 -11.07 3.04
C MET A 27 -5.58 -10.20 2.93
N ALA A 28 -4.42 -10.72 3.31
CA ALA A 28 -3.17 -9.97 3.22
C ALA A 28 -2.81 -9.61 1.77
N ASN A 29 -2.96 -10.57 0.85
CA ASN A 29 -2.75 -10.34 -0.58
C ASN A 29 -3.74 -9.33 -1.15
N LEU A 30 -5.01 -9.38 -0.73
CA LEU A 30 -6.02 -8.40 -1.15
C LEU A 30 -5.71 -6.98 -0.65
N VAL A 31 -5.21 -6.86 0.58
CA VAL A 31 -4.78 -5.57 1.15
C VAL A 31 -3.58 -5.00 0.39
N VAL A 32 -2.57 -5.82 0.10
CA VAL A 32 -1.41 -5.38 -0.70
C VAL A 32 -1.83 -5.02 -2.13
N LEU A 33 -2.71 -5.82 -2.74
CA LEU A 33 -3.26 -5.54 -4.07
C LEU A 33 -4.04 -4.22 -4.11
N HIS A 34 -4.87 -3.96 -3.10
CA HIS A 34 -5.61 -2.70 -2.98
C HIS A 34 -4.66 -1.50 -3.03
N TRP A 35 -3.60 -1.50 -2.21
CA TRP A 35 -2.64 -0.40 -2.20
C TRP A 35 -1.83 -0.31 -3.49
N ALA A 36 -1.44 -1.44 -4.10
CA ALA A 36 -0.76 -1.44 -5.39
C ALA A 36 -1.62 -0.78 -6.47
N ILE A 37 -2.90 -1.17 -6.59
CA ILE A 37 -3.84 -0.58 -7.53
C ILE A 37 -4.07 0.89 -7.19
N TYR A 38 -4.26 1.24 -5.92
CA TYR A 38 -4.45 2.62 -5.48
C TYR A 38 -3.33 3.53 -6.00
N TRP A 39 -2.06 3.17 -5.79
CA TRP A 39 -0.92 3.97 -6.21
C TRP A 39 -0.78 4.03 -7.74
N VAL A 40 -1.05 2.91 -8.44
CA VAL A 40 -1.07 2.90 -9.91
C VAL A 40 -2.13 3.86 -10.44
N MET A 41 -3.36 3.74 -9.95
CA MET A 41 -4.49 4.53 -10.45
C MET A 41 -4.31 6.01 -10.11
N ASN A 42 -3.87 6.35 -8.89
CA ASN A 42 -3.65 7.73 -8.48
C ASN A 42 -2.51 8.39 -9.27
N GLY A 43 -1.44 7.62 -9.56
CA GLY A 43 -0.33 8.08 -10.38
C GLY A 43 -0.76 8.31 -11.84
N LEU A 44 -1.44 7.32 -12.44
CA LEU A 44 -1.98 7.42 -13.80
C LEU A 44 -2.98 8.58 -13.97
N ASP A 45 -3.76 8.90 -12.94
CA ASP A 45 -4.73 9.99 -12.97
C ASP A 45 -4.09 11.33 -13.36
N LYS A 46 -2.83 11.56 -12.98
CA LYS A 46 -2.10 12.81 -13.26
C LYS A 46 -1.62 12.92 -14.71
N PHE A 47 -1.59 11.81 -15.44
CA PHE A 47 -1.19 11.79 -16.86
C PHE A 47 -2.39 11.64 -17.80
N LEU A 48 -3.46 10.97 -17.34
CA LEU A 48 -4.59 10.58 -18.17
C LEU A 48 -5.86 11.42 -17.91
N ASN A 49 -5.81 12.40 -17.00
CA ASN A 49 -6.98 13.21 -16.68
C ASN A 49 -7.66 13.79 -17.94
N ARG A 50 -8.99 13.65 -18.01
CA ARG A 50 -9.87 14.03 -19.14
C ARG A 50 -9.44 13.49 -20.51
N THR A 51 -8.61 12.45 -20.56
CA THR A 51 -8.10 11.87 -21.80
C THR A 51 -8.99 10.73 -22.27
N ASP A 52 -9.38 10.73 -23.55
CA ASP A 52 -10.01 9.58 -24.19
C ASP A 52 -8.93 8.56 -24.58
N ILE A 53 -8.96 7.39 -23.93
CA ILE A 53 -8.00 6.29 -24.18
C ILE A 53 -8.59 5.20 -25.09
N SER A 54 -9.51 5.57 -25.99
CA SER A 54 -10.21 4.74 -26.97
C SER A 54 -11.22 3.73 -26.41
N LEU A 55 -11.06 3.24 -25.18
CA LEU A 55 -12.01 2.34 -24.53
C LEU A 55 -13.04 3.08 -23.68
N PHE A 56 -12.62 4.17 -23.05
CA PHE A 56 -13.44 5.05 -22.23
C PHE A 56 -12.71 6.39 -22.04
N THR A 57 -13.45 7.41 -21.61
CA THR A 57 -12.86 8.68 -21.16
C THR A 57 -12.42 8.56 -19.70
N TRP A 58 -11.14 8.79 -19.44
CA TRP A 58 -10.62 8.84 -18.09
C TRP A 58 -11.00 10.17 -17.44
N PHE A 59 -12.10 10.19 -16.69
CA PHE A 59 -12.60 11.43 -16.08
C PHE A 59 -11.64 11.96 -15.00
N GLY A 60 -11.19 11.09 -14.10
CA GLY A 60 -10.20 11.43 -13.08
C GLY A 60 -10.56 12.59 -12.16
N LYS A 61 -9.65 12.96 -11.26
CA LYS A 61 -9.77 14.20 -10.47
C LYS A 61 -9.02 15.31 -11.18
N ASP A 62 -9.66 16.45 -11.42
CA ASP A 62 -9.05 17.58 -12.14
C ASP A 62 -7.97 18.27 -11.27
N ARG A 63 -6.78 17.66 -11.26
CA ARG A 63 -5.64 18.16 -10.48
C ARG A 63 -5.04 19.42 -11.10
N THR A 64 -5.25 19.65 -12.39
CA THR A 64 -4.83 20.89 -13.07
C THR A 64 -5.62 22.06 -12.50
N GLU A 65 -6.95 21.98 -12.45
CA GLU A 65 -7.80 23.02 -11.88
C GLU A 65 -7.49 23.24 -10.39
N GLN A 66 -7.41 22.15 -9.62
CA GLN A 66 -7.15 22.21 -8.18
C GLN A 66 -5.79 22.86 -7.87
N PHE A 67 -4.69 22.40 -8.48
CA PHE A 67 -3.36 22.94 -8.22
C PHE A 67 -3.16 24.32 -8.83
N SER A 68 -3.84 24.68 -9.92
CA SER A 68 -3.84 26.07 -10.41
C SER A 68 -4.38 27.02 -9.34
N GLY A 69 -5.51 26.65 -8.71
CA GLY A 69 -6.07 27.43 -7.60
C GLY A 69 -5.16 27.51 -6.37
N TYR A 70 -4.30 26.50 -6.14
CA TYR A 70 -3.26 26.58 -5.10
C TYR A 70 -2.19 27.59 -5.44
N LEU A 71 -1.63 27.50 -6.65
CA LEU A 71 -0.52 28.37 -7.07
C LEU A 71 -0.97 29.82 -7.19
N GLU A 72 -2.15 30.10 -7.75
CA GLU A 72 -2.71 31.46 -7.88
C GLU A 72 -2.93 32.17 -6.54
N ARG A 73 -3.20 31.42 -5.46
CA ARG A 73 -3.36 31.94 -4.10
C ARG A 73 -2.03 32.16 -3.38
N THR A 74 -0.92 31.85 -4.04
CA THR A 74 0.45 32.02 -3.54
C THR A 74 1.27 32.84 -4.52
N ASP A 75 2.44 33.32 -4.11
CA ASP A 75 3.38 33.98 -5.03
C ASP A 75 4.20 32.96 -5.87
N ILE A 76 3.72 31.72 -5.99
CA ILE A 76 4.40 30.65 -6.73
C ILE A 76 3.95 30.68 -8.20
N SER A 77 4.91 30.62 -9.13
CA SER A 77 4.63 30.66 -10.57
C SER A 77 3.78 29.46 -11.02
N ILE A 78 2.72 29.75 -11.81
CA ILE A 78 1.87 28.74 -12.47
C ILE A 78 2.66 27.81 -13.39
N SER A 79 3.82 28.24 -13.89
CA SER A 79 4.71 27.41 -14.72
C SER A 79 5.21 26.15 -14.01
N LEU A 80 5.10 26.08 -12.68
CA LEU A 80 5.46 24.89 -11.91
C LEU A 80 4.34 23.84 -11.82
N LEU A 81 3.13 24.16 -12.30
CA LEU A 81 1.97 23.27 -12.23
C LEU A 81 2.24 21.89 -12.84
N GLU A 82 2.58 21.84 -14.13
CA GLU A 82 2.85 20.58 -14.83
C GLU A 82 4.03 19.82 -14.24
N PRO A 83 5.20 20.45 -13.94
CA PRO A 83 6.28 19.77 -13.23
C PRO A 83 5.86 19.13 -11.91
N ILE A 84 5.06 19.82 -11.09
CA ILE A 84 4.59 19.29 -9.81
C ILE A 84 3.69 18.06 -10.04
N LEU A 85 2.75 18.14 -10.97
CA LEU A 85 1.85 17.04 -11.27
C LEU A 85 2.59 15.83 -11.84
N TYR A 86 3.56 16.04 -12.74
CA TYR A 86 4.35 14.95 -13.29
C TYR A 86 5.25 14.29 -12.26
N VAL A 87 5.96 15.08 -11.44
CA VAL A 87 6.83 14.52 -10.39
C VAL A 87 6.01 13.73 -9.37
N THR A 88 4.88 14.28 -8.91
CA THR A 88 4.00 13.57 -7.98
C THR A 88 3.43 12.29 -8.61
N GLY A 89 2.99 12.33 -9.86
CA GLY A 89 2.51 11.14 -10.57
C GLY A 89 3.57 10.05 -10.70
N VAL A 90 4.80 10.40 -11.08
CA VAL A 90 5.91 9.43 -11.15
C VAL A 90 6.22 8.85 -9.78
N LEU A 91 6.29 9.68 -8.72
CA LEU A 91 6.57 9.21 -7.37
C LEU A 91 5.51 8.20 -6.89
N GLU A 92 4.22 8.48 -7.13
CA GLU A 92 3.14 7.57 -6.80
C GLU A 92 3.24 6.24 -7.54
N LEU A 93 3.53 6.26 -8.85
CA LEU A 93 3.76 5.04 -9.63
C LEU A 93 4.95 4.22 -9.10
N LEU A 94 6.03 4.89 -8.66
CA LEU A 94 7.20 4.22 -8.09
C LEU A 94 6.88 3.51 -6.76
N VAL A 95 5.94 4.04 -5.95
CA VAL A 95 5.50 3.37 -4.71
C VAL A 95 4.74 2.08 -5.00
N ALA A 96 4.02 1.99 -6.13
CA ALA A 96 3.32 0.78 -6.50
C ALA A 96 4.26 -0.40 -6.81
N LEU A 97 5.46 -0.14 -7.35
CA LEU A 97 6.39 -1.18 -7.79
C LEU A 97 6.75 -2.19 -6.69
N PRO A 98 7.26 -1.80 -5.50
CA PRO A 98 7.58 -2.75 -4.45
C PRO A 98 6.34 -3.49 -3.92
N LEU A 99 5.16 -2.85 -3.89
CA LEU A 99 3.90 -3.53 -3.53
C LEU A 99 3.56 -4.65 -4.52
N LEU A 100 3.69 -4.39 -5.82
CA LEU A 100 3.47 -5.40 -6.88
C LEU A 100 4.49 -6.54 -6.80
N MET A 101 5.74 -6.25 -6.46
CA MET A 101 6.78 -7.28 -6.27
C MET A 101 6.46 -8.18 -5.07
N VAL A 102 6.07 -7.59 -3.93
CA VAL A 102 5.60 -8.33 -2.74
C VAL A 102 4.41 -9.21 -3.08
N LEU A 103 3.41 -8.65 -3.76
CA LEU A 103 2.20 -9.38 -4.14
C LEU A 103 2.53 -10.54 -5.09
N THR A 104 3.41 -10.32 -6.05
CA THR A 104 3.85 -11.36 -6.99
C THR A 104 4.58 -12.48 -6.27
N ALA A 105 5.44 -12.16 -5.30
CA ALA A 105 6.11 -13.17 -4.48
C ALA A 105 5.07 -13.97 -3.65
N ALA A 106 4.15 -13.27 -2.98
CA ALA A 106 3.13 -13.87 -2.13
C ALA A 106 2.18 -14.80 -2.91
N CYS A 107 1.68 -14.37 -4.07
CA CYS A 107 0.79 -15.15 -4.93
C CYS A 107 1.48 -16.38 -5.55
N ASN A 108 2.79 -16.28 -5.81
CA ASN A 108 3.59 -17.39 -6.34
C ASN A 108 4.21 -18.27 -5.25
N GLN A 109 3.80 -18.10 -3.98
CA GLN A 109 4.32 -18.85 -2.82
C GLN A 109 5.85 -18.80 -2.70
N ARG A 110 6.45 -17.68 -3.10
CA ARG A 110 7.88 -17.40 -2.93
C ARG A 110 8.12 -16.67 -1.61
N PRO A 111 9.29 -16.84 -0.98
CA PRO A 111 9.64 -16.06 0.21
C PRO A 111 9.59 -14.56 -0.11
N ILE A 112 8.95 -13.82 0.78
CA ILE A 112 8.80 -12.37 0.70
C ILE A 112 9.97 -11.76 1.45
N SER A 113 10.73 -10.87 0.80
CA SER A 113 11.75 -10.09 1.51
C SER A 113 11.07 -9.14 2.50
N ARG A 114 11.33 -9.33 3.80
CA ARG A 114 10.79 -8.44 4.86
C ARG A 114 11.15 -6.98 4.61
N ARG A 115 12.39 -6.72 4.18
CA ARG A 115 12.86 -5.36 3.88
C ARG A 115 12.07 -4.75 2.72
N LEU A 116 11.82 -5.50 1.65
CA LEU A 116 11.04 -5.00 0.50
C LEU A 116 9.60 -4.66 0.91
N PHE A 117 8.97 -5.52 1.71
CA PHE A 117 7.64 -5.28 2.27
C PHE A 117 7.61 -4.03 3.17
N GLU A 118 8.58 -3.86 4.05
CA GLU A 118 8.62 -2.67 4.92
C GLU A 118 8.83 -1.39 4.11
N HIS A 119 9.69 -1.41 3.08
CA HIS A 119 9.88 -0.28 2.18
C HIS A 119 8.62 0.05 1.37
N SER A 120 7.84 -0.96 0.96
CA SER A 120 6.63 -0.75 0.15
C SER A 120 5.59 0.09 0.89
N PHE A 121 5.45 -0.11 2.20
CA PHE A 121 4.56 0.70 3.03
C PHE A 121 5.21 2.01 3.48
N PHE A 122 6.52 2.00 3.81
CA PHE A 122 7.24 3.20 4.23
C PHE A 122 7.14 4.35 3.22
N TRP A 123 7.37 4.08 1.93
CA TRP A 123 7.31 5.13 0.92
C TRP A 123 5.90 5.71 0.75
N GLY A 124 4.87 4.87 0.78
CA GLY A 124 3.48 5.34 0.75
C GLY A 124 3.13 6.22 1.96
N THR A 125 3.57 5.81 3.16
CA THR A 125 3.38 6.58 4.39
C THR A 125 4.10 7.93 4.32
N LEU A 126 5.32 7.95 3.76
CA LEU A 126 6.07 9.19 3.55
C LEU A 126 5.37 10.15 2.60
N ILE A 127 4.84 9.64 1.47
CA ILE A 127 4.08 10.45 0.51
C ILE A 127 2.83 11.04 1.18
N PHE A 128 2.02 10.24 1.87
CA PHE A 128 0.82 10.75 2.53
C PHE A 128 1.12 11.76 3.64
N THR A 129 2.26 11.60 4.33
CA THR A 129 2.74 12.61 5.28
C THR A 129 3.02 13.92 4.55
N GLY A 130 3.77 13.87 3.45
CA GLY A 130 4.07 15.03 2.61
C GLY A 130 2.81 15.73 2.08
N PHE A 131 1.84 14.96 1.57
CA PHE A 131 0.55 15.50 1.12
C PHE A 131 -0.21 16.17 2.27
N SER A 132 -0.28 15.54 3.44
CA SER A 132 -0.93 16.14 4.60
C SER A 132 -0.29 17.47 5.02
N PHE A 133 1.04 17.58 4.96
CA PHE A 133 1.74 18.85 5.19
C PHE A 133 1.37 19.90 4.14
N PHE A 134 1.36 19.51 2.87
CA PHE A 134 0.98 20.38 1.77
C PHE A 134 -0.46 20.90 1.93
N ASP A 135 -1.41 20.03 2.25
CA ASP A 135 -2.82 20.39 2.44
C ASP A 135 -3.01 21.40 3.57
N VAL A 136 -2.21 21.32 4.64
CA VAL A 136 -2.21 22.32 5.71
C VAL A 136 -1.68 23.67 5.22
N ILE A 137 -0.60 23.69 4.43
CA ILE A 137 0.03 24.91 3.90
C ILE A 137 -0.90 25.62 2.93
N PHE A 138 -1.50 24.88 2.01
CA PHE A 138 -2.39 25.41 0.97
C PHE A 138 -3.86 25.53 1.41
N GLY A 139 -4.16 25.09 2.64
CA GLY A 139 -5.46 25.26 3.28
C GLY A 139 -6.56 24.33 2.79
N ASP A 140 -6.23 23.24 2.08
CA ASP A 140 -7.23 22.28 1.61
C ASP A 140 -7.58 21.28 2.72
N ARG A 141 -8.64 21.58 3.47
CA ARG A 141 -9.09 20.74 4.59
C ARG A 141 -9.79 19.47 4.14
N ALA A 142 -10.33 19.42 2.92
CA ALA A 142 -10.96 18.22 2.39
C ALA A 142 -9.89 17.20 2.00
N GLU A 143 -8.86 17.62 1.25
CA GLU A 143 -7.72 16.74 0.92
C GLU A 143 -7.00 16.27 2.18
N LEU A 144 -6.79 17.15 3.17
CA LEU A 144 -6.15 16.77 4.42
C LEU A 144 -6.87 15.62 5.12
N TRP A 145 -8.21 15.63 5.07
CA TRP A 145 -9.00 14.57 5.68
C TRP A 145 -8.90 13.26 4.87
N GLU A 146 -8.97 13.35 3.54
CA GLU A 146 -8.76 12.21 2.64
C GLU A 146 -7.37 11.58 2.85
N HIS A 147 -6.28 12.36 2.71
CA HIS A 147 -4.91 11.88 2.90
C HIS A 147 -4.65 11.38 4.33
N GLY A 148 -5.23 12.02 5.34
CA GLY A 148 -5.17 11.56 6.73
C GLY A 148 -5.82 10.19 6.92
N THR A 149 -6.98 9.95 6.30
CA THR A 149 -7.63 8.63 6.35
C THR A 149 -6.84 7.57 5.61
N PHE A 150 -6.25 7.90 4.45
CA PHE A 150 -5.39 6.96 3.71
C PHE A 150 -4.11 6.63 4.48
N PHE A 151 -3.50 7.62 5.14
CA PHE A 151 -2.35 7.41 6.02
C PHE A 151 -2.65 6.38 7.12
N ILE A 152 -3.76 6.56 7.84
CA ILE A 152 -4.19 5.63 8.89
C ILE A 152 -4.50 4.25 8.30
N GLY A 153 -5.25 4.21 7.20
CA GLY A 153 -5.58 2.97 6.49
C GLY A 153 -4.33 2.19 6.05
N LEU A 154 -3.30 2.88 5.58
CA LEU A 154 -2.04 2.29 5.14
C LEU A 154 -1.26 1.70 6.32
N LEU A 155 -1.22 2.38 7.47
CA LEU A 155 -0.58 1.87 8.69
C LEU A 155 -1.29 0.63 9.24
N LEU A 156 -2.62 0.62 9.26
CA LEU A 156 -3.41 -0.53 9.67
C LEU A 156 -3.21 -1.70 8.71
N SER A 157 -3.19 -1.42 7.41
CA SER A 157 -2.93 -2.40 6.35
C SER A 157 -1.54 -3.03 6.47
N TYR A 158 -0.52 -2.21 6.75
CA TYR A 158 0.84 -2.69 7.02
C TYR A 158 0.84 -3.68 8.18
N LYS A 159 0.23 -3.31 9.31
CA LYS A 159 0.17 -4.17 10.50
C LYS A 159 -0.52 -5.50 10.18
N LEU A 160 -1.71 -5.45 9.57
CA LEU A 160 -2.49 -6.64 9.24
C LEU A 160 -1.76 -7.57 8.27
N ALA A 161 -1.20 -7.02 7.18
CA ALA A 161 -0.46 -7.82 6.21
C ALA A 161 0.83 -8.40 6.80
N LYS A 162 1.53 -7.64 7.66
CA LYS A 162 2.75 -8.11 8.34
C LYS A 162 2.48 -9.27 9.29
N GLU A 163 1.42 -9.18 10.09
CA GLU A 163 1.00 -10.24 11.01
C GLU A 163 0.68 -11.51 10.22
N ALA A 164 -0.18 -11.41 9.20
CA ALA A 164 -0.55 -12.55 8.36
C ALA A 164 0.64 -13.22 7.65
N TYR A 165 1.55 -12.43 7.03
CA TYR A 165 2.73 -12.99 6.38
C TYR A 165 3.74 -13.59 7.36
N THR A 166 3.77 -13.12 8.61
CA THR A 166 4.60 -13.71 9.67
C THR A 166 4.02 -15.03 10.16
N GLU A 167 2.71 -15.08 10.44
CA GLU A 167 2.01 -16.30 10.88
C GLU A 167 2.09 -17.41 9.84
N ASN A 168 2.03 -17.04 8.55
CA ASN A 168 2.17 -17.99 7.45
C ASN A 168 3.62 -18.39 7.15
N GLY A 169 4.62 -17.85 7.87
CA GLY A 169 6.04 -18.11 7.61
C GLY A 169 6.49 -17.71 6.19
N GLN A 170 5.87 -16.67 5.60
CA GLN A 170 6.12 -16.26 4.21
C GLN A 170 7.29 -15.29 4.08
N PHE A 171 7.74 -14.68 5.17
CA PHE A 171 8.95 -13.85 5.13
C PHE A 171 10.20 -14.71 5.08
N GLU A 172 11.17 -14.28 4.28
CA GLU A 172 12.57 -14.72 4.39
C GLU A 172 13.19 -14.32 5.73
#